data_AF-A0A2E2ALF5-F1
#
_entry.id   AF-A0A2E2ALF5-F1
#
_cell.length_a   1.000
_cell.length_b   1.000
_cell.length_c   1.000
_cell.angle_alpha   90.00
_cell.angle_beta   90.00
_cell.angle_gamma   90.00
#
_symmetry.space_group_name_H-M   'P 1'
#
loop_
_entity.id
_entity.type
_entity.pdbx_description
1 polymer ?
#
loop_
_entity_poly.entity_id
_entity_poly.type
_entity_poly.pdbx_seq_one_letter_code
_entity_poly.pdbx_strand_id
1 'polypeptide(L)'
;MKHSDLQDLLSAYADGELARTQREFVERHAADCSPCQAMLADYKRDRHQLASLRSTPIPSDLKQAAMSKIKAAQALNRLFHRLVSPALVRPALIVASVLVAVIAIGILQLSGAGTIEKAEAATAALRSYRAIESVTVTKYGEIFQSELEIEYSTPDRFRVIVGEPDDAVEFIGIGDDRYVRGDSRKSAYIHVRAGVGKFLDEISGQAKSGDTTGLAMSKENTLEILGSLLDLEQLPDDMIDGHDTLSYQGTIDWGKIGRESLTNKRSKVELWIDKVDYTIRQAKVKIAVLEENPVSQAGEWLTISSHVKYFDLNQPIEIKPPVTSSGEIEPGWSLVDTNLEEILTKFAACLRDHGLKAPDPEVNADGSLDLLAFRQSVVQSNPAILNSPALVECLPLLAEATFAQPSSAEDEVELQDNILIVAQCLRDQGIDVPDPEFSNGIRAAMGAMIQQAGGADSRVQQIFETCAESVFGGTNAGPR
;
A
#
# COMPACT_ATOMS: atom_id res chain seq x y z
N MET A 1 13.19 -13.61 -33.66
CA MET A 1 12.59 -14.48 -32.62
C MET A 1 13.42 -14.30 -31.36
N LYS A 2 12.78 -14.03 -30.22
CA LYS A 2 13.53 -13.87 -28.96
C LYS A 2 13.90 -15.27 -28.44
N HIS A 3 15.04 -15.40 -27.75
CA HIS A 3 15.50 -16.69 -27.22
C HIS A 3 14.53 -17.28 -26.17
N SER A 4 13.77 -16.42 -25.49
CA SER A 4 12.67 -16.79 -24.58
C SER A 4 11.59 -17.62 -25.28
N ASP A 5 11.28 -17.28 -26.53
CA ASP A 5 10.16 -17.90 -27.28
C ASP A 5 10.51 -19.32 -27.78
N LEU A 6 11.78 -19.70 -27.68
CA LEU A 6 12.33 -20.99 -28.14
C LEU A 6 12.63 -21.96 -26.99
N GLN A 7 12.51 -21.51 -25.74
CA GLN A 7 12.84 -22.31 -24.56
C GLN A 7 12.01 -23.60 -24.49
N ASP A 8 10.70 -23.51 -24.70
CA ASP A 8 9.79 -24.66 -24.68
C ASP A 8 10.10 -25.67 -25.79
N LEU A 9 10.46 -25.18 -26.98
CA LEU A 9 10.86 -26.03 -28.10
C LEU A 9 12.21 -26.72 -27.85
N LEU A 10 13.16 -26.04 -27.20
CA LEU A 10 14.46 -26.62 -26.86
C LEU A 10 14.33 -27.71 -25.78
N SER A 11 13.48 -27.50 -24.77
CA SER A 11 13.16 -28.51 -23.75
C SER A 11 12.46 -29.73 -24.37
N ALA A 12 11.39 -29.50 -25.14
CA ALA A 12 10.66 -30.57 -25.82
C ALA A 12 11.53 -31.34 -26.84
N TYR A 13 12.50 -30.67 -27.47
CA TYR A 13 13.50 -31.32 -28.32
C TYR A 13 14.39 -32.26 -27.50
N ALA A 14 14.91 -31.80 -26.35
CA ALA A 14 15.77 -32.59 -25.48
C ALA A 14 15.05 -33.85 -24.97
N ASP A 15 13.74 -33.78 -24.77
CA ASP A 15 12.93 -34.91 -24.32
C ASP A 15 12.44 -35.86 -25.43
N GLY A 16 12.64 -35.49 -26.69
CA GLY A 16 12.25 -36.28 -27.86
C GLY A 16 10.77 -36.17 -28.22
N GLU A 17 10.08 -35.16 -27.71
CA GLU A 17 8.63 -34.99 -27.81
C GLU A 17 8.19 -34.17 -29.03
N LEU A 18 9.14 -33.53 -29.73
CA LEU A 18 8.82 -32.73 -30.91
C LEU A 18 8.45 -33.57 -32.14
N ALA A 19 7.44 -33.09 -32.86
CA ALA A 19 7.11 -33.53 -34.21
C ALA A 19 8.25 -33.21 -35.20
N ARG A 20 8.33 -33.97 -36.29
CA ARG A 20 9.44 -33.91 -37.26
C ARG A 20 9.74 -32.48 -37.77
N THR A 21 8.72 -31.70 -38.08
CA THR A 21 8.86 -30.33 -38.61
C THR A 21 9.42 -29.35 -37.58
N GLN A 22 9.01 -29.48 -36.31
CA GLN A 22 9.52 -28.66 -35.20
C GLN A 22 10.95 -29.05 -34.84
N ARG A 23 11.28 -30.34 -34.94
CA ARG A 23 12.63 -30.85 -34.73
C ARG A 23 13.62 -30.29 -35.74
N GLU A 24 13.29 -30.36 -37.04
CA GLU A 24 14.12 -29.80 -38.11
C GLU A 24 14.28 -28.28 -37.99
N PHE A 25 13.29 -27.58 -37.41
CA PHE A 25 13.38 -26.16 -37.10
C PHE A 25 14.36 -25.87 -35.95
N VAL A 26 14.26 -26.60 -34.83
CA VAL A 26 15.17 -26.47 -33.69
C VAL A 26 16.61 -26.81 -34.07
N GLU A 27 16.83 -27.88 -34.85
CA GLU A 27 18.17 -28.27 -35.33
C GLU A 27 18.82 -27.17 -36.18
N ARG A 28 18.06 -26.59 -37.11
CA ARG A 28 18.55 -25.51 -37.97
C ARG A 28 18.84 -24.25 -37.17
N HIS A 29 17.97 -23.88 -36.23
CA HIS A 29 18.16 -22.69 -35.40
C HIS A 29 19.33 -22.84 -34.42
N ALA A 30 19.45 -23.99 -33.73
CA ALA A 30 20.52 -24.24 -32.78
C ALA A 30 21.90 -24.37 -33.44
N ALA A 31 21.96 -24.69 -34.74
CA ALA A 31 23.21 -24.68 -35.51
C ALA A 31 23.78 -23.26 -35.70
N ASP A 32 22.90 -22.26 -35.79
CA ASP A 32 23.27 -20.86 -36.10
C ASP A 32 23.20 -19.93 -34.86
N CYS A 33 22.90 -20.45 -33.67
CA CYS A 33 22.67 -19.68 -32.45
C CYS A 33 23.38 -20.26 -31.23
N SER A 34 24.54 -19.69 -30.86
CA SER A 34 25.34 -20.14 -29.71
C SER A 34 24.59 -20.14 -28.36
N PRO A 35 23.76 -19.12 -28.02
CA PRO A 35 22.95 -19.15 -26.80
C PRO A 35 21.97 -20.33 -26.73
N CYS A 36 21.24 -20.60 -27.82
CA CYS A 36 20.31 -21.72 -27.88
C CYS A 36 21.03 -23.08 -27.90
N GLN A 37 22.24 -23.14 -28.47
CA GLN A 37 23.08 -24.33 -28.42
C GLN A 37 23.53 -24.66 -26.99
N ALA A 38 23.92 -23.64 -26.21
CA ALA A 38 24.29 -23.81 -24.80
C ALA A 38 23.09 -24.29 -23.97
N MET A 39 21.94 -23.65 -24.11
CA MET A 39 20.70 -24.04 -23.41
C MET A 39 20.27 -25.48 -23.75
N LEU A 40 20.39 -25.88 -25.02
CA LEU A 40 20.09 -27.24 -25.44
C LEU A 40 21.05 -28.28 -24.85
N ALA A 41 22.33 -27.92 -24.67
CA ALA A 41 23.31 -28.77 -24.04
C ALA A 41 23.01 -28.99 -22.55
N ASP A 42 22.51 -27.96 -21.86
CA ASP A 42 22.07 -28.05 -20.47
C ASP A 42 20.86 -28.96 -20.32
N TYR A 43 19.81 -28.79 -21.14
CA TYR A 43 18.64 -29.68 -21.12
C TYR A 43 19.01 -31.16 -21.39
N LYS A 44 19.92 -31.42 -22.33
CA LYS A 44 20.41 -32.79 -22.58
C LYS A 44 21.19 -33.36 -21.40
N ARG A 45 21.95 -32.53 -20.68
CA ARG A 45 22.71 -32.94 -19.48
C ARG A 45 21.76 -33.32 -18.35
N ASP A 46 20.74 -32.51 -18.10
CA ASP A 46 19.75 -32.77 -17.05
C ASP A 46 18.97 -34.06 -17.33
N ARG A 47 18.58 -34.29 -18.58
CA ARG A 47 17.94 -35.55 -18.99
C ARG A 47 18.84 -36.76 -18.77
N HIS A 48 20.13 -36.66 -19.07
CA HIS A 48 21.08 -37.75 -18.80
C HIS A 48 21.24 -38.02 -17.29
N GLN A 49 21.22 -36.98 -16.45
CA GLN A 49 21.24 -37.13 -15.00
C GLN A 49 19.96 -37.79 -14.48
N LEU A 50 18.78 -37.37 -14.97
CA LEU A 50 17.49 -37.95 -14.62
C LEU A 50 17.40 -39.43 -15.05
N ALA A 51 17.90 -39.77 -16.25
CA ALA A 51 17.95 -41.15 -16.73
C ALA A 51 18.91 -42.05 -15.92
N SER A 52 19.86 -41.45 -15.19
CA SER A 52 20.77 -42.18 -14.29
C SER A 52 20.17 -42.45 -12.90
N LEU A 53 19.02 -41.83 -12.58
CA LEU A 53 18.29 -42.12 -11.35
C LEU A 53 17.73 -43.54 -11.42
N ARG A 54 17.96 -44.32 -10.38
CA ARG A 54 17.46 -45.71 -10.29
C ARG A 54 15.93 -45.69 -10.32
N SER A 55 15.35 -46.15 -11.42
CA SER A 55 13.93 -46.48 -11.46
C SER A 55 13.67 -47.69 -10.55
N THR A 56 12.88 -47.50 -9.49
CA THR A 56 12.32 -48.59 -8.70
C THR A 56 11.45 -49.45 -9.61
N PRO A 57 11.66 -50.78 -9.69
CA PRO A 57 10.85 -51.63 -10.56
C PRO A 57 9.40 -51.61 -10.06
N ILE A 58 8.49 -51.25 -10.97
CA ILE A 58 7.06 -51.29 -10.72
C ILE A 58 6.67 -52.76 -10.43
N PRO A 59 5.99 -53.06 -9.31
CA PRO A 59 5.51 -54.40 -9.01
C PRO A 59 4.67 -54.94 -10.18
N SER A 60 4.96 -56.18 -10.60
CA SER A 60 4.33 -56.80 -11.78
C SER A 60 2.82 -57.02 -11.64
N ASP A 61 2.29 -56.93 -10.41
CA ASP A 61 0.88 -57.06 -10.08
C ASP A 61 0.12 -55.73 -10.05
N LEU A 62 0.79 -54.57 -10.14
CA LEU A 62 0.16 -53.25 -9.98
C LEU A 62 -0.98 -53.03 -10.98
N LYS A 63 -0.78 -53.44 -12.24
CA LYS A 63 -1.80 -53.33 -13.30
C LYS A 63 -3.00 -54.23 -13.02
N GLN A 64 -2.77 -55.46 -12.54
CA GLN A 64 -3.85 -56.40 -12.23
C GLN A 64 -4.61 -55.99 -10.96
N ALA A 65 -3.91 -55.52 -9.93
CA ALA A 65 -4.48 -55.01 -8.70
C ALA A 65 -5.30 -53.72 -8.91
N ALA A 66 -4.83 -52.83 -9.79
CA ALA A 66 -5.58 -51.63 -10.17
C ALA A 66 -6.82 -51.99 -11.01
N MET A 67 -6.66 -52.85 -12.02
CA MET A 67 -7.79 -53.26 -12.89
C MET A 67 -8.85 -54.08 -12.14
N SER A 68 -8.48 -54.86 -11.12
CA SER A 68 -9.45 -55.61 -10.31
C SER A 68 -10.30 -54.69 -9.43
N LYS A 69 -9.68 -53.66 -8.81
CA LYS A 69 -10.41 -52.65 -8.03
C LYS A 69 -11.33 -51.79 -8.90
N ILE A 70 -10.90 -51.43 -10.12
CA ILE A 70 -11.72 -50.67 -11.06
C ILE A 70 -12.93 -51.50 -11.54
N LYS A 71 -12.72 -52.79 -11.87
CA LYS A 71 -13.83 -53.68 -12.26
C LYS A 71 -14.80 -53.93 -11.11
N ALA A 72 -14.32 -54.05 -9.87
CA ALA A 72 -15.16 -54.16 -8.68
C ALA A 72 -16.00 -52.90 -8.44
N ALA A 73 -15.42 -51.70 -8.61
CA ALA A 73 -16.15 -50.43 -8.50
C ALA A 73 -17.20 -50.25 -9.63
N GLN A 74 -16.89 -50.68 -10.85
CA GLN A 74 -17.81 -50.62 -11.99
C GLN A 74 -18.98 -51.61 -11.86
N ALA A 75 -18.78 -52.76 -11.21
CA ALA A 75 -19.84 -53.73 -10.91
C ALA A 75 -20.86 -53.18 -9.90
N LEU A 76 -20.41 -52.43 -8.88
CA LEU A 76 -21.29 -51.73 -7.94
C LEU A 76 -22.12 -50.63 -8.63
N ASN A 77 -21.50 -49.87 -9.54
CA ASN A 77 -22.17 -48.77 -10.24
C ASN A 77 -23.29 -49.23 -11.19
N ARG A 78 -23.13 -50.40 -11.83
CA ARG A 78 -24.19 -51.02 -12.66
C ARG A 78 -25.39 -51.51 -11.84
N LEU A 79 -25.17 -51.89 -10.58
CA LEU A 79 -26.25 -52.24 -9.66
C LEU A 79 -27.02 -51.00 -9.20
N PHE A 80 -26.30 -49.90 -8.94
CA PHE A 80 -26.87 -48.63 -8.47
C PHE A 80 -27.81 -47.99 -9.50
N HIS A 81 -27.44 -47.99 -10.79
CA HIS A 81 -28.29 -47.48 -11.88
C HIS A 81 -29.55 -48.32 -12.15
N ARG A 82 -29.64 -49.57 -11.67
CA ARG A 82 -30.86 -50.39 -11.77
C ARG A 82 -31.85 -50.15 -10.63
N LEU A 83 -31.42 -49.54 -9.53
CA LEU A 83 -32.23 -49.36 -8.31
C LEU A 83 -32.75 -47.93 -8.12
N VAL A 84 -32.25 -46.93 -8.87
CA VAL A 84 -32.62 -45.52 -8.69
C VAL A 84 -33.44 -45.03 -9.89
N SER A 85 -34.74 -44.79 -9.67
CA SER A 85 -35.62 -44.19 -10.68
C SER A 85 -35.35 -42.69 -10.84
N PRO A 86 -35.45 -42.12 -12.06
CA PRO A 86 -35.14 -40.71 -12.34
C PRO A 86 -36.06 -39.69 -11.65
N ALA A 87 -37.09 -40.13 -10.92
CA ALA A 87 -38.03 -39.28 -10.21
C ALA A 87 -37.48 -38.69 -8.88
N LEU A 88 -36.48 -39.33 -8.25
CA LEU A 88 -35.95 -38.92 -6.95
C LEU A 88 -34.66 -38.06 -7.02
N VAL A 89 -34.05 -37.94 -8.19
CA VAL A 89 -32.75 -37.25 -8.37
C VAL A 89 -32.90 -35.72 -8.38
N ARG A 90 -34.02 -35.20 -8.88
CA ARG A 90 -34.29 -33.75 -8.97
C ARG A 90 -34.44 -33.04 -7.61
N PRO A 91 -35.21 -33.54 -6.63
CA PRO A 91 -35.29 -32.90 -5.31
C PRO A 91 -33.98 -33.03 -4.51
N ALA A 92 -33.22 -34.13 -4.69
CA ALA A 92 -31.94 -34.34 -4.00
C ALA A 92 -30.85 -33.35 -4.43
N LEU A 93 -30.81 -32.95 -5.72
CA LEU A 93 -29.88 -31.94 -6.22
C LEU A 93 -30.17 -30.54 -5.64
N ILE A 94 -31.44 -30.17 -5.50
CA ILE A 94 -31.84 -28.88 -4.91
C ILE A 94 -31.41 -28.81 -3.45
N VAL A 95 -31.65 -29.86 -2.67
CA VAL A 95 -31.23 -29.94 -1.26
C VAL A 95 -29.71 -29.88 -1.15
N ALA A 96 -28.96 -30.58 -2.02
CA ALA A 96 -27.50 -30.52 -2.03
C ALA A 96 -26.98 -29.12 -2.38
N SER A 97 -27.58 -28.41 -3.34
CA SER A 97 -27.19 -27.04 -3.67
C SER A 97 -27.51 -26.04 -2.56
N VAL A 98 -28.66 -26.19 -1.88
CA VAL A 98 -29.00 -25.38 -0.71
C VAL A 98 -28.03 -25.67 0.43
N LEU A 99 -27.67 -26.94 0.64
CA LEU A 99 -26.70 -27.33 1.67
C LEU A 99 -25.30 -26.77 1.38
N VAL A 100 -24.84 -26.83 0.12
CA VAL A 100 -23.58 -26.21 -0.30
C VAL A 100 -23.62 -24.69 -0.13
N ALA A 101 -24.72 -24.03 -0.47
CA ALA A 101 -24.87 -22.59 -0.25
C ALA A 101 -24.88 -22.24 1.25
N VAL A 102 -25.59 -23.01 2.09
CA VAL A 102 -25.60 -22.82 3.55
C VAL A 102 -24.22 -23.10 4.15
N ILE A 103 -23.51 -24.12 3.67
CA ILE A 103 -22.14 -24.42 4.08
C ILE A 103 -21.19 -23.32 3.61
N ALA A 104 -21.31 -22.82 2.38
CA ALA A 104 -20.49 -21.72 1.88
C ALA A 104 -20.74 -20.42 2.63
N ILE A 105 -22.01 -20.07 2.90
CA ILE A 105 -22.40 -18.92 3.73
C ILE A 105 -21.90 -19.11 5.16
N GLY A 106 -22.03 -20.32 5.71
CA GLY A 106 -21.51 -20.66 7.04
C GLY A 106 -19.99 -20.54 7.11
N ILE A 107 -19.26 -21.02 6.10
CA ILE A 107 -17.80 -20.87 5.98
C ILE A 107 -17.42 -19.40 5.84
N LEU A 108 -18.16 -18.60 5.05
CA LEU A 108 -17.90 -17.17 4.91
C LEU A 108 -18.08 -16.41 6.23
N GLN A 109 -19.14 -16.73 6.98
CA GLN A 109 -19.43 -16.17 8.31
C GLN A 109 -18.39 -16.62 9.34
N LEU A 110 -17.91 -17.87 9.26
CA LEU A 110 -16.86 -18.43 10.12
C LEU A 110 -15.45 -17.92 9.77
N SER A 111 -15.21 -17.48 8.53
CA SER A 111 -13.89 -17.03 8.04
C SER A 111 -13.53 -15.60 8.43
N GLY A 112 -14.41 -14.87 9.12
CA GLY A 112 -14.20 -13.46 9.49
C GLY A 112 -14.31 -12.47 8.32
N ALA A 113 -14.11 -12.90 7.07
CA ALA A 113 -14.18 -12.06 5.88
C ALA A 113 -15.51 -11.30 5.75
N GLY A 114 -16.64 -11.98 6.02
CA GLY A 114 -17.95 -11.32 6.00
C GLY A 114 -18.19 -10.32 7.14
N THR A 115 -17.41 -10.39 8.23
CA THR A 115 -17.45 -9.39 9.31
C THR A 115 -16.62 -8.17 8.93
N ILE A 116 -15.45 -8.37 8.32
CA ILE A 116 -14.60 -7.26 7.86
C ILE A 116 -15.32 -6.43 6.78
N GLU A 117 -15.97 -7.06 5.80
CA GLU A 117 -16.75 -6.36 4.77
C GLU A 117 -17.87 -5.49 5.39
N LYS A 118 -18.53 -5.97 6.45
CA LYS A 118 -19.53 -5.18 7.18
C LYS A 118 -18.90 -4.04 7.97
N ALA A 119 -17.73 -4.25 8.56
CA ALA A 119 -16.99 -3.21 9.26
C ALA A 119 -16.50 -2.12 8.30
N GLU A 120 -16.09 -2.48 7.08
CA GLU A 120 -15.78 -1.52 6.01
C GLU A 120 -17.01 -0.68 5.67
N ALA A 121 -18.15 -1.34 5.43
CA ALA A 121 -19.40 -0.63 5.12
C ALA A 121 -19.84 0.30 6.27
N ALA A 122 -19.75 -0.16 7.52
CA ALA A 122 -20.07 0.64 8.70
C ALA A 122 -19.12 1.84 8.85
N THR A 123 -17.82 1.63 8.64
CA THR A 123 -16.79 2.69 8.68
C THR A 123 -17.03 3.71 7.56
N ALA A 124 -17.28 3.26 6.33
CA ALA A 124 -17.59 4.13 5.20
C ALA A 124 -18.86 4.98 5.42
N ALA A 125 -19.84 4.45 6.17
CA ALA A 125 -21.08 5.14 6.51
C ALA A 125 -20.97 6.14 7.67
N LEU A 126 -19.84 6.16 8.42
CA LEU A 126 -19.65 7.09 9.53
C LEU A 126 -19.72 8.54 9.05
N ARG A 127 -20.51 9.33 9.79
CA ARG A 127 -20.66 10.78 9.59
C ARG A 127 -19.92 11.62 10.62
N SER A 128 -19.64 11.04 11.78
CA SER A 128 -18.91 11.68 12.85
C SER A 128 -18.37 10.63 13.81
N TYR A 129 -17.26 10.95 14.46
CA TYR A 129 -16.67 10.13 15.53
C TYR A 129 -15.75 10.97 16.41
N ARG A 130 -15.51 10.46 17.61
CA ARG A 130 -14.37 10.85 18.44
C ARG A 130 -13.45 9.66 18.59
N ALA A 131 -12.16 9.93 18.69
CA ALA A 131 -11.17 8.90 18.97
C ALA A 131 -10.08 9.43 19.89
N ILE A 132 -9.53 8.52 20.70
CA ILE A 132 -8.27 8.71 21.39
C ILE A 132 -7.31 7.68 20.84
N GLU A 133 -6.14 8.13 20.39
CA GLU A 133 -5.11 7.29 19.84
C GLU A 133 -3.80 7.44 20.60
N SER A 134 -3.24 6.32 21.04
CA SER A 134 -1.90 6.26 21.60
C SER A 134 -0.96 5.63 20.60
N VAL A 135 0.12 6.34 20.27
CA VAL A 135 1.18 5.86 19.40
C VAL A 135 2.47 5.72 20.19
N THR A 136 3.08 4.54 20.10
CA THR A 136 4.38 4.23 20.67
C THR A 136 5.36 3.84 19.58
N VAL A 137 6.49 4.52 19.51
CA VAL A 137 7.61 4.20 18.62
C VAL A 137 8.81 3.79 19.46
N THR A 138 9.38 2.62 19.17
CA THR A 138 10.61 2.15 19.77
C THR A 138 11.70 2.08 18.71
N LYS A 139 12.77 2.83 18.88
CA LYS A 139 13.91 2.90 17.97
C LYS A 139 15.21 3.04 18.76
N TYR A 140 16.23 2.24 18.44
CA TYR A 140 17.56 2.33 19.07
C TYR A 140 17.56 2.31 20.61
N GLY A 141 16.62 1.59 21.22
CA GLY A 141 16.42 1.52 22.67
C GLY A 141 15.70 2.72 23.28
N GLU A 142 15.38 3.74 22.49
CA GLU A 142 14.54 4.87 22.88
C GLU A 142 13.07 4.57 22.61
N ILE A 143 12.20 5.06 23.50
CA ILE A 143 10.76 4.93 23.39
C ILE A 143 10.17 6.33 23.31
N PHE A 144 9.41 6.58 22.25
CA PHE A 144 8.63 7.79 22.05
C PHE A 144 7.16 7.43 22.15
N GLN A 145 6.41 8.16 22.97
CA GLN A 145 4.97 7.99 23.10
C GLN A 145 4.27 9.32 22.82
N SER A 146 3.10 9.24 22.19
CA SER A 146 2.22 10.36 21.96
C SER A 146 0.79 9.91 22.12
N GLU A 147 -0.05 10.80 22.63
CA GLU A 147 -1.50 10.65 22.61
C GLU A 147 -2.09 11.70 21.68
N LEU A 148 -3.15 11.32 20.98
CA LEU A 148 -3.92 12.17 20.08
C LEU A 148 -5.39 12.10 20.46
N GLU A 149 -6.04 13.25 20.56
CA GLU A 149 -7.49 13.36 20.61
C GLU A 149 -7.99 13.79 19.24
N ILE A 150 -8.94 13.05 18.68
CA ILE A 150 -9.44 13.25 17.31
C ILE A 150 -10.94 13.43 17.38
N GLU A 151 -11.45 14.46 16.72
CA GLU A 151 -12.87 14.63 16.41
C GLU A 151 -13.03 14.78 14.90
N TYR A 152 -14.02 14.11 14.33
CA TYR A 152 -14.36 14.19 12.90
C TYR A 152 -15.86 14.39 12.71
N SER A 153 -16.22 15.18 11.70
CA SER A 153 -17.60 15.39 11.27
C SER A 153 -17.66 15.70 9.77
N THR A 154 -18.57 15.06 9.05
CA THR A 154 -18.77 15.28 7.61
C THR A 154 -19.20 16.72 7.27
N PRO A 155 -18.93 17.23 6.05
CA PRO A 155 -18.26 16.54 4.94
C PRO A 155 -16.72 16.46 5.10
N ASP A 156 -16.11 17.43 5.78
CA ASP A 156 -14.66 17.50 5.96
C ASP A 156 -14.32 18.48 7.08
N ARG A 157 -14.63 18.07 8.31
CA ARG A 157 -14.30 18.83 9.51
C ARG A 157 -13.59 17.91 10.48
N PHE A 158 -12.42 18.32 10.93
CA PHE A 158 -11.71 17.59 11.95
C PHE A 158 -11.06 18.54 12.96
N ARG A 159 -10.88 18.01 14.16
CA ARG A 159 -10.12 18.65 15.23
C ARG A 159 -9.18 17.62 15.80
N VAL A 160 -7.90 17.96 15.89
CA VAL A 160 -6.88 17.06 16.43
C VAL A 160 -6.09 17.79 17.49
N ILE A 161 -5.95 17.18 18.66
CA ILE A 161 -5.08 17.66 19.73
C ILE A 161 -3.96 16.64 19.88
N VAL A 162 -2.71 17.10 19.84
CA VAL A 162 -1.52 16.25 19.94
C VAL A 162 -0.64 16.73 21.08
N GLY A 163 -0.15 15.80 21.89
CA GLY A 163 0.81 16.06 22.96
C GLY A 163 0.19 16.11 24.35
N GLU A 164 1.01 16.44 25.35
CA GLU A 164 0.56 16.55 26.74
C GLU A 164 -0.17 17.87 26.99
N PRO A 165 -1.10 17.97 27.96
CA PRO A 165 -1.92 19.18 28.18
C PRO A 165 -1.14 20.50 28.27
N ASP A 166 0.08 20.48 28.80
CA ASP A 166 0.91 21.68 29.00
C ASP A 166 1.66 22.13 27.73
N ASP A 167 1.82 21.25 26.73
CA ASP A 167 2.52 21.51 25.47
C ASP A 167 1.69 21.09 24.24
N ALA A 168 0.38 20.91 24.44
CA ALA A 168 -0.54 20.42 23.42
C ALA A 168 -0.64 21.40 22.26
N VAL A 169 -0.70 20.85 21.05
CA VAL A 169 -0.99 21.62 19.85
C VAL A 169 -2.28 21.12 19.26
N GLU A 170 -3.11 22.09 18.90
CA GLU A 170 -4.45 21.86 18.44
C GLU A 170 -4.59 22.32 17.00
N PHE A 171 -5.20 21.44 16.22
CA PHE A 171 -5.42 21.58 14.80
C PHE A 171 -6.91 21.54 14.52
N ILE A 172 -7.40 22.43 13.66
CA ILE A 172 -8.76 22.39 13.12
C ILE A 172 -8.66 22.45 11.60
N GLY A 173 -9.25 21.47 10.92
CA GLY A 173 -9.42 21.47 9.48
C GLY A 173 -10.90 21.62 9.12
N ILE A 174 -11.21 22.50 8.18
CA ILE A 174 -12.57 22.73 7.66
C ILE A 174 -12.48 22.97 6.14
N GLY A 175 -12.81 21.95 5.34
CA GLY A 175 -12.59 22.02 3.89
C GLY A 175 -11.10 22.26 3.59
N ASP A 176 -10.75 23.35 2.91
CA ASP A 176 -9.36 23.70 2.62
C ASP A 176 -8.70 24.53 3.75
N ASP A 177 -9.50 25.10 4.66
CA ASP A 177 -8.98 25.94 5.74
C ASP A 177 -8.33 25.07 6.82
N ARG A 178 -7.18 25.54 7.31
CA ARG A 178 -6.34 24.85 8.29
C ARG A 178 -5.98 25.82 9.38
N TYR A 179 -6.31 25.51 10.63
CA TYR A 179 -6.02 26.35 11.79
C TYR A 179 -5.15 25.59 12.79
N VAL A 180 -4.20 26.30 13.38
CA VAL A 180 -3.31 25.75 14.42
C VAL A 180 -3.28 26.67 15.63
N ARG A 181 -3.26 26.08 16.83
CA ARG A 181 -3.04 26.77 18.10
C ARG A 181 -2.00 26.03 18.91
N GLY A 182 -1.05 26.77 19.45
CA GLY A 182 0.13 26.24 20.16
C GLY A 182 1.41 26.41 19.34
N ASP A 183 2.54 26.00 19.91
CA ASP A 183 3.83 26.05 19.22
C ASP A 183 4.00 24.78 18.37
N SER A 184 3.70 24.86 17.07
CA SER A 184 3.85 23.75 16.11
C SER A 184 5.28 23.16 16.10
N ARG A 185 6.30 23.92 16.51
CA ARG A 185 7.67 23.42 16.67
C ARG A 185 7.81 22.45 17.84
N LYS A 186 7.01 22.64 18.89
CA LYS A 186 6.87 21.65 19.96
C LYS A 186 6.07 20.45 19.46
N SER A 187 5.06 20.66 18.61
CA SER A 187 4.19 19.63 18.02
C SER A 187 4.79 18.74 16.95
N ALA A 188 6.12 18.75 16.74
CA ALA A 188 6.83 17.84 15.81
C ALA A 188 6.82 16.37 16.29
N TYR A 189 5.68 15.95 16.86
CA TYR A 189 5.47 14.76 17.64
C TYR A 189 5.49 13.57 16.70
N ILE A 190 6.33 12.61 17.09
CA ILE A 190 6.64 11.34 16.43
C ILE A 190 7.52 11.46 15.17
N HIS A 191 7.13 12.22 14.14
CA HIS A 191 7.76 12.16 12.81
C HIS A 191 9.21 12.64 12.77
N VAL A 192 9.45 13.81 13.36
CA VAL A 192 10.74 14.51 13.30
C VAL A 192 11.65 14.06 14.43
N ARG A 193 11.13 13.89 15.65
CA ARG A 193 11.96 13.60 16.83
C ARG A 193 12.47 12.16 16.91
N ALA A 194 11.72 11.16 16.41
CA ALA A 194 12.17 9.76 16.41
C ALA A 194 12.94 9.35 15.13
N GLY A 195 13.24 10.30 14.22
CA GLY A 195 13.97 10.01 12.98
C GLY A 195 13.26 9.00 12.08
N VAL A 196 11.93 8.98 12.13
CA VAL A 196 11.06 8.02 11.43
C VAL A 196 10.46 8.59 10.15
N GLY A 197 10.68 9.88 9.84
CA GLY A 197 10.08 10.59 8.71
C GLY A 197 10.18 9.85 7.38
N LYS A 198 11.31 9.20 7.07
CA LYS A 198 11.45 8.40 5.85
C LYS A 198 10.52 7.18 5.82
N PHE A 199 10.37 6.49 6.95
CA PHE A 199 9.50 5.32 7.06
C PHE A 199 8.03 5.73 7.15
N LEU A 200 7.72 6.85 7.79
CA LEU A 200 6.36 7.39 7.83
C LEU A 200 5.94 8.00 6.50
N ASP A 201 6.84 8.54 5.67
CA ASP A 201 6.56 8.89 4.27
C ASP A 201 6.30 7.64 3.40
N GLU A 202 7.01 6.54 3.68
CA GLU A 202 6.80 5.25 3.01
C GLU A 202 5.52 4.52 3.49
N ILE A 203 5.08 4.80 4.72
CA ILE A 203 3.77 4.40 5.25
C ILE A 203 2.72 5.35 4.71
N SER A 204 2.69 6.64 5.06
CA SER A 204 1.64 7.60 4.73
C SER A 204 1.42 7.83 3.24
N GLY A 205 2.44 7.64 2.38
CA GLY A 205 2.33 7.71 0.92
C GLY A 205 1.48 8.88 0.42
N GLN A 206 2.03 10.11 0.38
CA GLN A 206 1.28 11.35 0.11
C GLN A 206 -0.02 11.42 0.92
N ALA A 207 0.09 12.01 2.12
CA ALA A 207 -1.03 12.26 3.02
C ALA A 207 -2.30 12.62 2.24
N LYS A 208 -3.24 11.66 2.17
CA LYS A 208 -4.59 11.92 1.67
C LYS A 208 -5.29 12.84 2.65
N SER A 209 -6.34 13.52 2.17
CA SER A 209 -6.98 14.71 2.75
C SER A 209 -7.42 14.69 4.23
N GLY A 210 -7.24 13.59 4.97
CA GLY A 210 -7.52 13.47 6.41
C GLY A 210 -6.38 12.84 7.25
N ASP A 211 -5.18 12.71 6.70
CA ASP A 211 -4.05 12.02 7.35
C ASP A 211 -3.17 12.99 8.15
N THR A 212 -3.43 13.16 9.45
CA THR A 212 -2.66 14.10 10.28
C THR A 212 -1.33 13.55 10.79
N THR A 213 -1.07 12.24 10.70
CA THR A 213 0.20 11.64 11.21
C THR A 213 0.67 10.34 10.54
N GLY A 214 0.13 9.91 9.39
CA GLY A 214 0.54 8.65 8.71
C GLY A 214 0.25 7.35 9.48
N LEU A 215 -0.12 7.47 10.76
CA LEU A 215 -0.53 6.43 11.69
C LEU A 215 -1.90 6.74 12.29
N ALA A 216 -2.33 8.01 12.25
CA ALA A 216 -3.66 8.39 12.67
C ALA A 216 -4.69 7.59 11.88
N MET A 217 -5.53 6.85 12.59
CA MET A 217 -6.58 6.04 11.98
C MET A 217 -7.75 6.96 11.55
N SER A 218 -7.50 7.77 10.50
CA SER A 218 -8.54 8.48 9.76
C SER A 218 -9.54 7.48 9.18
N LYS A 219 -10.70 7.96 8.75
CA LYS A 219 -11.70 7.12 8.09
C LYS A 219 -11.12 6.41 6.88
N GLU A 220 -10.35 7.13 6.07
CA GLU A 220 -9.71 6.64 4.85
C GLU A 220 -8.63 5.62 5.16
N ASN A 221 -7.72 5.91 6.11
CA ASN A 221 -6.67 4.98 6.53
C ASN A 221 -7.25 3.69 7.13
N THR A 222 -8.35 3.82 7.89
CA THR A 222 -9.04 2.66 8.47
C THR A 222 -9.60 1.74 7.38
N LEU A 223 -10.21 2.32 6.34
CA LEU A 223 -10.75 1.56 5.20
C LEU A 223 -9.64 0.87 4.40
N GLU A 224 -8.50 1.54 4.16
CA GLU A 224 -7.35 0.93 3.50
C GLU A 224 -6.81 -0.27 4.28
N ILE A 225 -6.69 -0.15 5.61
CA ILE A 225 -6.22 -1.24 6.46
C ILE A 225 -7.19 -2.42 6.37
N LEU A 226 -8.51 -2.20 6.51
CA LEU A 226 -9.51 -3.26 6.43
C LEU A 226 -9.44 -4.03 5.10
N GLY A 227 -9.36 -3.32 3.97
CA GLY A 227 -9.28 -3.92 2.64
C GLY A 227 -7.98 -4.67 2.37
N SER A 228 -6.94 -4.41 3.17
CA SER A 228 -5.62 -5.04 3.06
C SER A 228 -5.44 -6.27 3.95
N LEU A 229 -6.39 -6.61 4.83
CA LEU A 229 -6.18 -7.66 5.84
C LEU A 229 -6.01 -9.05 5.22
N LEU A 230 -5.00 -9.75 5.70
CA LEU A 230 -4.70 -11.16 5.43
C LEU A 230 -4.66 -11.96 6.75
N ASP A 231 -4.64 -13.29 6.61
CA ASP A 231 -4.47 -14.24 7.72
C ASP A 231 -5.42 -13.99 8.90
N LEU A 232 -6.69 -13.66 8.58
CA LEU A 232 -7.70 -13.31 9.57
C LEU A 232 -7.99 -14.49 10.51
N GLU A 233 -7.82 -14.24 11.80
CA GLU A 233 -8.15 -15.17 12.86
C GLU A 233 -9.06 -14.50 13.88
N GLN A 234 -10.16 -15.17 14.24
CA GLN A 234 -11.04 -14.69 15.29
C GLN A 234 -10.41 -14.98 16.66
N LEU A 235 -10.25 -13.94 17.46
CA LEU A 235 -9.85 -14.01 18.86
C LEU A 235 -11.09 -14.17 19.75
N PRO A 236 -10.93 -14.56 21.02
CA PRO A 236 -12.05 -14.55 21.97
C PRO A 236 -12.76 -13.19 21.98
N ASP A 237 -14.09 -13.25 21.94
CA ASP A 237 -14.94 -12.06 22.05
C ASP A 237 -14.61 -11.29 23.34
N ASP A 238 -14.65 -9.97 23.24
CA ASP A 238 -14.32 -9.06 24.34
C ASP A 238 -15.38 -7.95 24.43
N MET A 239 -15.43 -7.29 25.59
CA MET A 239 -16.35 -6.19 25.83
C MET A 239 -15.60 -4.87 25.89
N ILE A 240 -15.87 -3.98 24.94
CA ILE A 240 -15.24 -2.66 24.86
C ILE A 240 -16.29 -1.62 25.24
N ASP A 241 -16.12 -0.93 26.38
CA ASP A 241 -17.04 0.11 26.87
C ASP A 241 -18.52 -0.30 26.93
N GLY A 242 -18.79 -1.56 27.26
CA GLY A 242 -20.17 -2.09 27.31
C GLY A 242 -20.73 -2.54 25.96
N HIS A 243 -19.95 -2.44 24.88
CA HIS A 243 -20.26 -3.04 23.59
C HIS A 243 -19.74 -4.47 23.53
N ASP A 244 -20.60 -5.41 23.14
CA ASP A 244 -20.21 -6.79 22.87
C ASP A 244 -19.55 -6.87 21.49
N THR A 245 -18.26 -7.21 21.45
CA THR A 245 -17.45 -7.09 20.22
C THR A 245 -16.92 -8.45 19.76
N LEU A 246 -16.82 -8.60 18.43
CA LEU A 246 -16.05 -9.65 17.78
C LEU A 246 -14.59 -9.17 17.67
N SER A 247 -13.68 -9.98 18.19
CA SER A 247 -12.25 -9.69 18.16
C SER A 247 -11.61 -10.42 16.99
N TYR A 248 -10.84 -9.72 16.15
CA TYR A 248 -10.08 -10.32 15.06
C TYR A 248 -8.62 -9.90 15.12
N GLN A 249 -7.73 -10.79 14.69
CA GLN A 249 -6.37 -10.42 14.34
C GLN A 249 -6.07 -10.74 12.88
N GLY A 250 -5.13 -10.02 12.30
CA GLY A 250 -4.65 -10.26 10.94
C GLY A 250 -3.32 -9.57 10.66
N THR A 251 -2.88 -9.66 9.42
CA THR A 251 -1.69 -9.00 8.88
C THR A 251 -2.08 -8.05 7.75
N ILE A 252 -1.23 -7.07 7.45
CA ILE A 252 -1.44 -6.09 6.38
C ILE A 252 -0.79 -6.60 5.10
N ASP A 253 -1.56 -6.68 4.02
CA ASP A 253 -1.04 -6.79 2.65
C ASP A 253 -0.54 -5.41 2.19
N TRP A 254 0.75 -5.16 2.40
CA TRP A 254 1.38 -3.91 2.00
C TRP A 254 1.33 -3.64 0.49
N GLY A 255 1.21 -4.69 -0.34
CA GLY A 255 1.09 -4.55 -1.79
C GLY A 255 -0.26 -3.95 -2.19
N LYS A 256 -1.35 -4.37 -1.52
CA LYS A 256 -2.71 -3.86 -1.78
C LYS A 256 -2.87 -2.37 -1.49
N ILE A 257 -2.10 -1.82 -0.56
CA ILE A 257 -2.17 -0.40 -0.19
C ILE A 257 -1.04 0.44 -0.82
N GLY A 258 -0.41 -0.07 -1.89
CA GLY A 258 0.59 0.68 -2.66
C GLY A 258 1.93 0.88 -1.95
N ARG A 259 2.24 0.06 -0.93
CA ARG A 259 3.43 0.16 -0.07
C ARG A 259 4.36 -1.02 -0.26
N GLU A 260 4.71 -1.31 -1.52
CA GLU A 260 5.51 -2.49 -1.89
C GLU A 260 6.89 -2.55 -1.20
N SER A 261 7.48 -1.39 -0.88
CA SER A 261 8.74 -1.29 -0.11
C SER A 261 8.63 -1.86 1.31
N LEU A 262 7.40 -2.05 1.81
CA LEU A 262 7.09 -2.56 3.14
C LEU A 262 6.71 -4.04 3.15
N THR A 263 6.64 -4.71 2.01
CA THR A 263 6.18 -6.12 1.87
C THR A 263 6.94 -7.12 2.76
N ASN A 264 8.20 -6.84 3.10
CA ASN A 264 9.01 -7.67 3.99
C ASN A 264 8.90 -7.28 5.49
N LYS A 265 8.03 -6.34 5.85
CA LYS A 265 7.86 -5.83 7.22
C LYS A 265 6.74 -6.58 7.94
N ARG A 266 6.92 -6.80 9.24
CA ARG A 266 5.95 -7.54 10.05
C ARG A 266 4.86 -6.59 10.50
N SER A 267 3.62 -6.91 10.19
CA SER A 267 2.43 -6.24 10.70
C SER A 267 1.62 -7.19 11.56
N LYS A 268 0.94 -6.62 12.56
CA LYS A 268 -0.14 -7.27 13.27
C LYS A 268 -1.23 -6.24 13.50
N VAL A 269 -2.45 -6.57 13.09
CA VAL A 269 -3.65 -5.77 13.34
C VAL A 269 -4.54 -6.56 14.28
N GLU A 270 -5.09 -5.91 15.29
CA GLU A 270 -6.16 -6.44 16.13
C GLU A 270 -7.35 -5.46 16.09
N LEU A 271 -8.55 -5.97 15.88
CA LEU A 271 -9.79 -5.20 15.71
C LEU A 271 -10.84 -5.70 16.68
N TRP A 272 -11.60 -4.77 17.27
CA TRP A 272 -12.79 -5.04 18.06
C TRP A 272 -14.00 -4.40 17.38
N ILE A 273 -14.84 -5.26 16.79
CA ILE A 273 -15.97 -4.87 15.93
C ILE A 273 -17.26 -5.14 16.70
N ASP A 274 -18.12 -4.14 16.84
CA ASP A 274 -19.42 -4.27 17.50
C ASP A 274 -20.31 -5.33 16.81
N LYS A 275 -20.91 -6.23 17.59
CA LYS A 275 -21.73 -7.32 17.04
C LYS A 275 -23.06 -6.87 16.42
N VAL A 276 -23.54 -5.67 16.77
CA VAL A 276 -24.84 -5.15 16.37
C VAL A 276 -24.71 -4.27 15.14
N ASP A 277 -23.87 -3.25 15.21
CA ASP A 277 -23.74 -2.23 14.16
C ASP A 277 -22.48 -2.38 13.30
N TYR A 278 -21.60 -3.34 13.62
CA TYR A 278 -20.34 -3.61 12.92
C TYR A 278 -19.36 -2.43 12.92
N THR A 279 -19.58 -1.42 13.76
CA THR A 279 -18.60 -0.34 13.91
C THR A 279 -17.38 -0.81 14.68
N ILE A 280 -16.21 -0.28 14.31
CA ILE A 280 -14.96 -0.55 15.02
C ILE A 280 -14.94 0.28 16.30
N ARG A 281 -14.87 -0.39 17.45
CA ARG A 281 -14.77 0.27 18.76
C ARG A 281 -13.33 0.51 19.17
N GLN A 282 -12.43 -0.40 18.76
CA GLN A 282 -11.02 -0.33 19.06
C GLN A 282 -10.21 -0.99 17.95
N ALA A 283 -9.03 -0.45 17.66
CA ALA A 283 -8.04 -1.11 16.81
C ALA A 283 -6.64 -0.97 17.41
N LYS A 284 -5.81 -1.98 17.19
CA LYS A 284 -4.38 -1.96 17.49
C LYS A 284 -3.61 -2.35 16.26
N VAL A 285 -2.61 -1.55 15.90
CA VAL A 285 -1.75 -1.81 14.77
C VAL A 285 -0.31 -1.82 15.28
N LYS A 286 0.40 -2.93 15.04
CA LYS A 286 1.82 -3.05 15.35
C LYS A 286 2.59 -3.34 14.08
N ILE A 287 3.59 -2.52 13.81
CA ILE A 287 4.47 -2.64 12.65
C ILE A 287 5.91 -2.75 13.15
N ALA A 288 6.66 -3.71 12.64
CA ALA A 288 8.07 -3.89 12.97
C ALA A 288 8.91 -3.95 11.69
N VAL A 289 9.98 -3.15 11.69
CA VAL A 289 10.91 -2.97 10.58
C VAL A 289 12.32 -3.23 11.05
N LEU A 290 13.08 -3.98 10.26
CA LEU A 290 14.52 -4.09 10.48
C LEU A 290 15.20 -2.95 9.72
N GLU A 291 15.83 -2.04 10.45
CA GLU A 291 16.65 -0.95 9.90
C GLU A 291 18.11 -1.14 10.30
N GLU A 292 19.04 -0.68 9.46
CA GLU A 292 20.45 -0.60 9.85
C GLU A 292 20.65 0.65 10.71
N ASN A 293 21.21 0.48 11.90
CA ASN A 293 21.58 1.60 12.76
C ASN A 293 22.78 2.33 12.14
N PRO A 294 22.68 3.63 11.83
CA PRO A 294 23.74 4.36 11.12
C PRO A 294 25.03 4.48 11.95
N VAL A 295 24.95 4.33 13.28
CA VAL A 295 26.11 4.43 14.19
C VAL A 295 26.72 3.06 14.44
N SER A 296 25.90 2.07 14.80
CA SER A 296 26.40 0.74 15.18
C SER A 296 26.57 -0.21 13.99
N GLN A 297 26.00 0.12 12.82
CA GLN A 297 25.86 -0.75 11.65
C GLN A 297 25.17 -2.09 11.94
N ALA A 298 24.54 -2.21 13.11
CA ALA A 298 23.75 -3.37 13.48
C ALA A 298 22.32 -3.24 12.95
N GLY A 299 21.73 -4.37 12.54
CA GLY A 299 20.30 -4.43 12.27
C GLY A 299 19.51 -4.30 13.57
N GLU A 300 18.71 -3.25 13.69
CA GLU A 300 17.87 -2.98 14.85
C GLU A 300 16.41 -2.84 14.44
N TRP A 301 15.51 -3.31 15.31
CA TRP A 301 14.07 -3.26 15.05
C TRP A 301 13.51 -1.89 15.43
N LEU A 302 13.01 -1.17 14.44
CA LEU A 302 12.06 -0.09 14.63
C LEU A 302 10.67 -0.71 14.81
N THR A 303 10.04 -0.45 15.95
CA THR A 303 8.66 -0.90 16.21
C THR A 303 7.75 0.28 16.38
N ILE A 304 6.63 0.28 15.67
CA ILE A 304 5.55 1.24 15.82
C ILE A 304 4.33 0.49 16.31
N SER A 305 3.69 0.98 17.36
CA SER A 305 2.42 0.47 17.87
C SER A 305 1.44 1.64 17.96
N SER A 306 0.31 1.54 17.27
CA SER A 306 -0.85 2.43 17.44
C SER A 306 -1.96 1.64 18.15
N HIS A 307 -2.63 2.31 19.08
CA HIS A 307 -3.84 1.83 19.73
C HIS A 307 -4.86 2.96 19.71
N VAL A 308 -5.92 2.77 18.93
CA VAL A 308 -7.03 3.72 18.80
C VAL A 308 -8.29 3.17 19.45
N LYS A 309 -9.05 4.07 20.08
CA LYS A 309 -10.37 3.78 20.64
C LYS A 309 -11.38 4.80 20.12
N TYR A 310 -12.47 4.32 19.56
CA TYR A 310 -13.53 5.14 18.96
C TYR A 310 -14.76 5.22 19.86
N PHE A 311 -15.37 6.39 19.93
CA PHE A 311 -16.58 6.66 20.70
C PHE A 311 -17.40 7.77 20.04
N ASP A 312 -18.62 7.99 20.54
CA ASP A 312 -19.57 8.99 20.01
C ASP A 312 -19.81 8.86 18.49
N LEU A 313 -19.80 7.62 17.99
CA LEU A 313 -20.03 7.32 16.58
C LEU A 313 -21.40 7.81 16.13
N ASN A 314 -21.43 8.58 15.03
CA ASN A 314 -22.62 9.22 14.47
C ASN A 314 -23.39 10.13 15.44
N GLN A 315 -22.77 10.56 16.55
CA GLN A 315 -23.34 11.59 17.42
C GLN A 315 -23.09 12.99 16.83
N PRO A 316 -23.94 14.00 17.12
CA PRO A 316 -23.70 15.37 16.68
C PRO A 316 -22.38 15.92 17.26
N ILE A 317 -21.42 16.23 16.38
CA ILE A 317 -20.15 16.88 16.72
C ILE A 317 -20.06 18.19 15.94
N GLU A 318 -19.90 19.30 16.66
CA GLU A 318 -19.83 20.64 16.09
C GLU A 318 -18.37 21.14 16.12
N ILE A 319 -17.74 21.24 14.95
CA ILE A 319 -16.38 21.76 14.76
C ILE A 319 -16.49 23.08 14.01
N LYS A 320 -16.13 24.19 14.66
CA LYS A 320 -16.24 25.57 14.13
C LYS A 320 -14.88 26.14 13.78
N PRO A 321 -14.80 27.04 12.79
CA PRO A 321 -13.58 27.83 12.59
C PRO A 321 -13.33 28.66 13.84
N PRO A 322 -12.07 28.79 14.29
CA PRO A 322 -11.69 29.58 15.45
C PRO A 322 -11.65 31.07 15.07
N VAL A 323 -12.81 31.64 14.77
CA VAL A 323 -12.98 33.04 14.39
C VAL A 323 -13.99 33.73 15.32
N THR A 324 -13.68 34.96 15.68
CA THR A 324 -14.54 35.86 16.43
C THR A 324 -15.82 36.20 15.66
N SER A 325 -16.80 36.82 16.33
CA SER A 325 -18.03 37.29 15.68
C SER A 325 -17.82 38.32 14.57
N SER A 326 -16.66 38.98 14.52
CA SER A 326 -16.26 39.90 13.44
C SER A 326 -15.56 39.21 12.26
N GLY A 327 -15.27 37.91 12.36
CA GLY A 327 -14.54 37.14 11.35
C GLY A 327 -13.02 37.18 11.49
N GLU A 328 -12.48 37.80 12.55
CA GLU A 328 -11.04 37.77 12.86
C GLU A 328 -10.68 36.46 13.55
N ILE A 329 -9.50 35.91 13.26
CA ILE A 329 -8.97 34.70 13.91
C ILE A 329 -8.86 34.93 15.43
N GLU A 330 -9.31 33.96 16.21
CA GLU A 330 -9.29 34.02 17.67
C GLU A 330 -7.85 34.10 18.21
N PRO A 331 -7.60 34.79 19.34
CA PRO A 331 -6.27 34.88 19.94
C PRO A 331 -5.64 33.50 20.20
N GLY A 332 -4.39 33.34 19.75
CA GLY A 332 -3.63 32.09 19.90
C GLY A 332 -3.82 31.10 18.74
N TRP A 333 -4.76 31.36 17.83
CA TRP A 333 -4.89 30.62 16.59
C TRP A 333 -4.17 31.32 15.44
N SER A 334 -3.69 30.52 14.51
CA SER A 334 -3.14 30.94 13.23
C SER A 334 -3.84 30.17 12.12
N LEU A 335 -4.20 30.85 11.03
CA LEU A 335 -4.55 30.17 9.77
C LEU A 335 -3.23 29.71 9.14
N VAL A 336 -3.12 28.41 8.90
CA VAL A 336 -1.99 27.83 8.19
C VAL A 336 -2.11 28.27 6.74
N ASP A 337 -1.09 28.96 6.26
CA ASP A 337 -1.02 29.36 4.87
C ASP A 337 -0.82 28.12 4.00
N THR A 338 -1.79 27.80 3.15
CA THR A 338 -1.69 26.68 2.22
C THR A 338 -0.75 26.98 1.05
N ASN A 339 -0.21 28.19 0.99
CA ASN A 339 0.83 28.55 0.04
C ASN A 339 2.14 27.82 0.36
N LEU A 340 2.34 26.70 -0.34
CA LEU A 340 3.53 25.88 -0.29
C LEU A 340 4.82 26.68 -0.57
N GLU A 341 4.77 27.73 -1.40
CA GLU A 341 5.93 28.58 -1.69
C GLU A 341 6.40 29.30 -0.42
N GLU A 342 5.46 29.85 0.33
CA GLU A 342 5.73 30.59 1.56
C GLU A 342 6.27 29.65 2.64
N ILE A 343 5.71 28.44 2.78
CA ILE A 343 6.20 27.44 3.73
C ILE A 343 7.64 27.01 3.41
N LEU A 344 7.92 26.67 2.15
CA LEU A 344 9.26 26.26 1.72
C LEU A 344 10.27 27.41 1.85
N THR A 345 9.84 28.66 1.61
CA THR A 345 10.65 29.86 1.81
C THR A 345 10.99 30.06 3.29
N LYS A 346 10.03 29.88 4.20
CA LYS A 346 10.26 29.91 5.66
C LYS A 346 11.22 28.81 6.10
N PHE A 347 11.06 27.60 5.58
CA PHE A 347 11.98 26.48 5.85
C PHE A 347 13.41 26.79 5.39
N ALA A 348 13.58 27.28 4.15
CA ALA A 348 14.89 27.67 3.62
C ALA A 348 15.51 28.82 4.45
N ALA A 349 14.70 29.80 4.87
CA ALA A 349 15.14 30.89 5.74
C ALA A 349 15.65 30.39 7.09
N CYS A 350 14.92 29.47 7.73
CA CYS A 350 15.36 28.85 8.98
C CYS A 350 16.73 28.17 8.84
N LEU A 351 16.92 27.37 7.78
CA LEU A 351 18.21 26.73 7.54
C LEU A 351 19.35 27.76 7.38
N ARG A 352 19.09 28.87 6.70
CA ARG A 352 20.04 29.99 6.56
C ARG A 352 20.35 30.67 7.88
N ASP A 353 19.37 30.86 8.77
CA ASP A 353 19.57 31.43 10.10
C ASP A 353 20.49 30.56 10.97
N HIS A 354 20.46 29.24 10.76
CA HIS A 354 21.40 28.29 11.35
C HIS A 354 22.75 28.18 10.60
N GLY A 355 23.01 29.06 9.64
CA GLY A 355 24.26 29.11 8.87
C GLY A 355 24.38 28.05 7.78
N LEU A 356 23.31 27.33 7.45
CA LEU A 356 23.28 26.36 6.35
C LEU A 356 22.91 27.08 5.04
N LYS A 357 23.59 26.73 3.95
CA LYS A 357 23.17 27.21 2.63
C LYS A 357 21.91 26.46 2.20
N ALA A 358 20.80 27.18 2.11
CA ALA A 358 19.55 26.70 1.55
C ALA A 358 19.02 27.74 0.56
N PRO A 359 18.94 27.44 -0.75
CA PRO A 359 18.26 28.29 -1.73
C PRO A 359 16.76 28.39 -1.43
N ASP A 360 16.11 29.46 -1.89
CA ASP A 360 14.65 29.55 -1.88
C ASP A 360 14.03 28.63 -2.95
N PRO A 361 12.77 28.21 -2.79
CA PRO A 361 12.06 27.44 -3.81
C PRO A 361 11.90 28.25 -5.10
N GLU A 362 12.10 27.60 -6.24
CA GLU A 362 11.79 28.21 -7.55
C GLU A 362 10.34 27.87 -7.94
N VAL A 363 9.59 28.90 -8.33
CA VAL A 363 8.23 28.76 -8.84
C VAL A 363 8.27 28.63 -10.36
N ASN A 364 7.63 27.60 -10.89
CA ASN A 364 7.49 27.40 -12.31
C ASN A 364 6.58 28.46 -12.95
N ALA A 365 6.61 28.56 -14.28
CA ALA A 365 5.82 29.55 -15.01
C ALA A 365 4.29 29.36 -14.85
N ASP A 366 3.85 28.16 -14.49
CA ASP A 366 2.45 27.81 -14.21
C ASP A 366 2.06 28.02 -12.73
N GLY A 367 2.98 28.51 -11.89
CA GLY A 367 2.76 28.70 -10.46
C GLY A 367 3.00 27.44 -9.61
N SER A 368 3.39 26.32 -10.23
CA SER A 368 3.71 25.08 -9.51
C SER A 368 5.11 25.12 -8.87
N LEU A 369 5.34 24.27 -7.88
CA LEU A 369 6.61 24.13 -7.17
C LEU A 369 7.16 22.72 -7.36
N ASP A 370 8.42 22.61 -7.80
CA ASP A 370 9.12 21.32 -7.84
C ASP A 370 9.79 21.03 -6.49
N LEU A 371 9.09 20.26 -5.65
CA LEU A 371 9.58 19.82 -4.35
C LEU A 371 10.84 18.96 -4.44
N LEU A 372 11.00 18.18 -5.51
CA LEU A 372 12.17 17.34 -5.70
C LEU A 372 13.39 18.20 -6.07
N ALA A 373 13.23 19.15 -6.98
CA ALA A 373 14.27 20.10 -7.34
C ALA A 373 14.69 20.97 -6.14
N PHE A 374 13.72 21.46 -5.35
CA PHE A 374 14.01 22.18 -4.12
C PHE A 374 14.81 21.33 -3.12
N ARG A 375 14.38 20.09 -2.85
CA ARG A 375 15.13 19.18 -1.98
C ARG A 375 16.56 18.96 -2.49
N GLN A 376 16.72 18.75 -3.79
CA GLN A 376 18.03 18.56 -4.40
C GLN A 376 18.90 19.81 -4.27
N SER A 377 18.34 21.00 -4.51
CA SER A 377 19.09 22.26 -4.44
C SER A 377 19.60 22.53 -3.02
N VAL A 378 18.79 22.24 -2.00
CA VAL A 378 19.15 22.36 -0.59
C VAL A 378 20.25 21.36 -0.22
N VAL A 379 20.10 20.08 -0.59
CA VAL A 379 21.11 19.03 -0.29
C VAL A 379 22.42 19.27 -1.04
N GLN A 380 22.38 19.69 -2.31
CA GLN A 380 23.59 19.99 -3.08
C GLN A 380 24.32 21.22 -2.54
N SER A 381 23.58 22.24 -2.09
CA SER A 381 24.15 23.44 -1.50
C SER A 381 24.84 23.17 -0.16
N ASN A 382 24.40 22.13 0.56
CA ASN A 382 25.01 21.70 1.80
C ASN A 382 24.82 20.20 2.07
N PRO A 383 25.72 19.33 1.57
CA PRO A 383 25.56 17.87 1.71
C PRO A 383 25.53 17.38 3.17
N ALA A 384 26.10 18.14 4.11
CA ALA A 384 26.08 17.83 5.53
C ALA A 384 24.73 18.11 6.20
N ILE A 385 23.78 18.73 5.50
CA ILE A 385 22.48 19.12 6.04
C ILE A 385 21.67 17.94 6.58
N LEU A 386 21.79 16.78 5.93
CA LEU A 386 21.08 15.55 6.30
C LEU A 386 21.41 15.06 7.71
N ASN A 387 22.52 15.51 8.29
CA ASN A 387 22.96 15.17 9.64
C ASN A 387 23.08 16.40 10.56
N SER A 388 22.50 17.54 10.18
CA SER A 388 22.61 18.79 10.93
C SER A 388 21.52 18.91 12.01
N PRO A 389 21.87 19.30 13.26
CA PRO A 389 20.87 19.65 14.29
C PRO A 389 19.90 20.74 13.82
N ALA A 390 20.38 21.67 13.01
CA ALA A 390 19.57 22.73 12.44
C ALA A 390 18.47 22.21 11.49
N LEU A 391 18.71 21.09 10.80
CA LEU A 391 17.65 20.45 10.02
C LEU A 391 16.53 19.97 10.95
N VAL A 392 16.87 19.35 12.08
CA VAL A 392 15.89 18.89 13.09
C VAL A 392 15.10 20.07 13.66
N GLU A 393 15.73 21.22 13.87
CA GLU A 393 15.08 22.44 14.37
C GLU A 393 14.17 23.11 13.32
N CYS A 394 14.50 23.02 12.03
CA CYS A 394 13.73 23.64 10.95
C CYS A 394 12.65 22.74 10.34
N LEU A 395 12.78 21.41 10.43
CA LEU A 395 11.79 20.45 9.93
C LEU A 395 10.34 20.69 10.38
N PRO A 396 10.05 21.19 11.60
CA PRO A 396 8.68 21.49 12.00
C PRO A 396 7.97 22.54 11.13
N LEU A 397 8.71 23.41 10.44
CA LEU A 397 8.11 24.35 9.49
C LEU A 397 7.48 23.64 8.29
N LEU A 398 7.99 22.45 7.93
CA LEU A 398 7.39 21.61 6.89
C LEU A 398 6.20 20.79 7.42
N ALA A 399 6.04 20.65 8.75
CA ALA A 399 4.88 19.98 9.33
C ALA A 399 3.58 20.75 9.01
N GLU A 400 3.67 22.08 8.90
CA GLU A 400 2.57 22.92 8.43
C GLU A 400 2.22 22.63 6.96
N ALA A 401 3.20 22.32 6.09
CA ALA A 401 2.93 21.90 4.70
C ALA A 401 2.24 20.54 4.62
N THR A 402 2.65 19.58 5.46
CA THR A 402 1.98 18.26 5.53
C THR A 402 0.55 18.35 6.06
N PHE A 403 0.24 19.37 6.88
CA PHE A 403 -1.10 19.66 7.34
C PHE A 403 -1.93 20.49 6.33
N ALA A 404 -1.25 21.32 5.54
CA ALA A 404 -1.83 22.27 4.59
C ALA A 404 -2.34 21.66 3.29
N GLN A 405 -1.79 20.53 2.83
CA GLN A 405 -2.17 19.94 1.55
C GLN A 405 -2.96 18.64 1.72
N PRO A 406 -4.30 18.69 1.73
CA PRO A 406 -5.08 17.54 1.29
C PRO A 406 -4.87 17.34 -0.22
N SER A 407 -4.61 16.11 -0.68
CA SER A 407 -4.80 15.78 -2.10
C SER A 407 -6.30 15.91 -2.42
N SER A 408 -6.72 16.81 -3.30
CA SER A 408 -8.12 16.85 -3.71
C SER A 408 -8.43 15.66 -4.63
N ALA A 409 -9.69 15.20 -4.63
CA ALA A 409 -10.13 14.15 -5.56
C ALA A 409 -10.00 14.59 -7.03
N GLU A 410 -10.02 15.91 -7.29
CA GLU A 410 -9.80 16.48 -8.62
C GLU A 410 -8.32 16.35 -9.02
N ASP A 411 -7.39 16.62 -8.10
CA ASP A 411 -5.94 16.46 -8.34
C ASP A 411 -5.56 14.99 -8.58
N GLU A 412 -6.21 14.04 -7.89
CA GLU A 412 -5.93 12.61 -8.08
C GLU A 412 -6.42 12.12 -9.44
N VAL A 413 -7.61 12.53 -9.88
CA VAL A 413 -8.14 12.19 -11.22
C VAL A 413 -7.30 12.82 -12.32
N GLU A 414 -6.92 14.09 -12.17
CA GLU A 414 -6.03 14.77 -13.11
C GLU A 414 -4.66 14.10 -13.20
N LEU A 415 -4.11 13.66 -12.06
CA LEU A 415 -2.85 12.93 -12.02
C LEU A 415 -2.96 11.55 -12.68
N GLN A 416 -4.06 10.82 -12.48
CA GLN A 416 -4.34 9.55 -13.18
C GLN A 416 -4.41 9.76 -14.70
N ASP A 417 -5.13 10.78 -15.16
CA ASP A 417 -5.23 11.14 -16.57
C ASP A 417 -3.86 11.49 -17.16
N ASN A 418 -3.05 12.28 -16.46
CA ASN A 418 -1.69 12.61 -16.88
C ASN A 418 -0.80 11.36 -17.01
N ILE A 419 -0.93 10.40 -16.09
CA ILE A 419 -0.16 9.15 -16.15
C ILE A 419 -0.61 8.26 -17.32
N LEU A 420 -1.89 8.27 -17.68
CA LEU A 420 -2.39 7.63 -18.91
C LEU A 420 -1.79 8.28 -20.17
N ILE A 421 -1.65 9.61 -20.18
CA ILE A 421 -1.03 10.35 -21.28
C ILE A 421 0.46 9.97 -21.41
N VAL A 422 1.19 9.81 -20.30
CA VAL A 422 2.57 9.33 -20.33
C VAL A 422 2.65 7.91 -20.91
N ALA A 423 1.77 6.99 -20.48
CA ALA A 423 1.72 5.64 -21.03
C ALA A 423 1.47 5.63 -22.54
N GLN A 424 0.57 6.49 -23.02
CA GLN A 424 0.33 6.69 -24.45
C GLN A 424 1.57 7.21 -25.18
N CYS A 425 2.27 8.20 -24.62
CA CYS A 425 3.51 8.72 -25.21
C CYS A 425 4.59 7.63 -25.34
N LEU A 426 4.75 6.79 -24.31
CA LEU A 426 5.69 5.67 -24.35
C LEU A 426 5.36 4.70 -25.51
N ARG A 427 4.08 4.38 -25.69
CA ARG A 427 3.62 3.56 -26.83
C ARG A 427 3.92 4.22 -28.18
N ASP A 428 3.73 5.53 -28.28
CA ASP A 428 4.03 6.30 -29.50
C ASP A 428 5.53 6.34 -29.80
N GLN A 429 6.38 6.30 -28.77
CA GLN A 429 7.85 6.17 -28.88
C GLN A 429 8.33 4.72 -29.10
N GLY A 430 7.40 3.78 -29.27
CA GLY A 430 7.69 2.38 -29.56
C GLY A 430 8.06 1.54 -28.34
N ILE A 431 7.74 2.01 -27.13
CA ILE A 431 7.85 1.25 -25.88
C ILE A 431 6.46 0.69 -25.56
N ASP A 432 6.32 -0.62 -25.68
CA ASP A 432 5.05 -1.32 -25.43
C ASP A 432 4.80 -1.41 -23.91
N VAL A 433 3.92 -0.53 -23.41
CA VAL A 433 3.45 -0.51 -22.02
C VAL A 433 1.92 -0.60 -21.99
N PRO A 434 1.33 -1.42 -21.10
CA PRO A 434 -0.10 -1.43 -20.88
C PRO A 434 -0.55 -0.14 -20.20
N ASP A 435 -1.85 0.13 -20.26
CA ASP A 435 -2.41 1.26 -19.52
C ASP A 435 -2.29 1.00 -18.00
N PRO A 436 -1.89 2.01 -17.22
CA PRO A 436 -1.68 1.92 -15.77
C PRO A 436 -2.99 1.63 -15.02
N GLU A 437 -2.95 0.60 -14.17
CA GLU A 437 -4.05 0.25 -13.26
C GLU A 437 -3.84 0.92 -11.90
N PHE A 438 -4.75 1.81 -11.51
CA PHE A 438 -4.62 2.63 -10.31
C PHE A 438 -5.17 2.00 -9.02
N SER A 439 -5.68 0.76 -9.08
CA SER A 439 -6.29 0.08 -7.93
C SER A 439 -5.34 -0.07 -6.73
N ASN A 440 -4.04 -0.11 -6.98
CA ASN A 440 -2.99 -0.23 -5.97
C ASN A 440 -2.21 1.09 -5.77
N GLY A 441 -2.80 2.21 -6.21
CA GLY A 441 -2.22 3.54 -6.13
C GLY A 441 -1.34 3.92 -7.32
N ILE A 442 -1.19 5.23 -7.48
CA ILE A 442 -0.48 5.89 -8.59
C ILE A 442 0.99 5.45 -8.71
N ARG A 443 1.69 5.30 -7.58
CA ARG A 443 3.11 4.92 -7.57
C ARG A 443 3.33 3.48 -8.04
N ALA A 444 2.44 2.56 -7.68
CA ALA A 444 2.48 1.17 -8.13
C ALA A 444 2.21 1.08 -9.64
N ALA A 445 1.21 1.83 -10.11
CA ALA A 445 0.90 1.93 -11.54
C ALA A 445 2.11 2.44 -12.36
N MET A 446 2.79 3.48 -11.87
CA MET A 446 3.99 4.02 -12.52
C MET A 446 5.20 3.09 -12.41
N GLY A 447 5.38 2.41 -11.27
CA GLY A 447 6.43 1.42 -11.07
C GLY A 447 6.30 0.22 -12.01
N ALA A 448 5.09 -0.34 -12.13
CA ALA A 448 4.78 -1.44 -13.05
C ALA A 448 5.03 -1.04 -14.51
N MET A 449 4.64 0.19 -14.88
CA MET A 449 4.88 0.75 -16.21
C MET A 449 6.39 0.84 -16.52
N ILE A 450 7.21 1.38 -15.60
CA ILE A 450 8.67 1.49 -15.77
C ILE A 450 9.33 0.12 -15.86
N GLN A 451 8.91 -0.84 -15.03
CA GLN A 451 9.45 -2.19 -15.04
C GLN A 451 9.17 -2.90 -16.37
N GLN A 452 7.96 -2.75 -16.91
CA GLN A 452 7.56 -3.34 -18.19
C GLN A 452 8.18 -2.63 -19.39
N ALA A 453 8.43 -1.32 -19.28
CA ALA A 453 9.14 -0.54 -20.28
C ALA A 453 10.60 -0.98 -20.49
N GLY A 454 11.18 -1.74 -19.54
CA GLY A 454 12.55 -2.25 -19.63
C GLY A 454 13.54 -1.64 -18.64
N GLY A 455 13.04 -0.84 -17.67
CA GLY A 455 13.59 -0.48 -16.34
C GLY A 455 15.05 0.01 -16.19
N ALA A 456 16.02 -0.69 -16.76
CA ALA A 456 17.46 -0.42 -16.66
C ALA A 456 18.10 -0.05 -18.02
N ASP A 457 17.33 -0.03 -19.10
CA ASP A 457 17.80 0.42 -20.42
C ASP A 457 17.85 1.95 -20.46
N SER A 458 19.05 2.51 -20.71
CA SER A 458 19.27 3.96 -20.71
C SER A 458 18.48 4.69 -21.80
N ARG A 459 18.12 4.02 -22.90
CA ARG A 459 17.27 4.56 -23.97
C ARG A 459 15.82 4.63 -23.51
N VAL A 460 15.35 3.61 -22.79
CA VAL A 460 14.01 3.57 -22.21
C VAL A 460 13.86 4.68 -21.16
N GLN A 461 14.88 4.87 -20.33
CA GLN A 461 14.89 5.93 -19.32
C GLN A 461 14.81 7.33 -19.95
N GLN A 462 15.58 7.61 -21.00
CA GLN A 462 15.52 8.89 -21.73
C GLN A 462 14.15 9.14 -22.38
N ILE A 463 13.55 8.11 -22.97
CA ILE A 463 12.21 8.22 -23.57
C ILE A 463 11.16 8.48 -22.49
N PHE A 464 11.27 7.80 -21.35
CA PHE A 464 10.40 8.02 -20.21
C PHE A 464 10.52 9.44 -19.67
N GLU A 465 11.74 9.95 -19.48
CA GLU A 465 12.00 11.34 -19.07
C GLU A 465 11.37 12.33 -20.07
N THR A 466 11.53 12.10 -21.38
CA THR A 466 10.92 12.95 -22.42
C THR A 466 9.39 12.93 -22.38
N CYS A 467 8.80 11.75 -22.24
CA CYS A 467 7.35 11.61 -22.17
C CYS A 467 6.78 12.22 -20.89
N ALA A 468 7.43 11.99 -19.74
CA ALA A 468 7.06 12.60 -18.48
C ALA A 468 7.20 14.12 -18.53
N GLU A 469 8.27 14.67 -19.11
CA GLU A 469 8.46 16.11 -19.29
C GLU A 469 7.41 16.74 -20.21
N SER A 470 6.93 16.01 -21.22
CA SER A 470 5.86 16.52 -22.10
C SER A 470 4.50 16.70 -21.40
N VAL A 471 4.27 15.92 -20.34
CA VAL A 471 3.01 15.91 -19.58
C VAL A 471 3.13 16.73 -18.31
N PHE A 472 4.22 16.58 -17.57
CA PHE A 472 4.48 17.18 -16.26
C PHE A 472 5.44 18.38 -16.30
N GLY A 473 6.06 18.66 -17.46
CA GLY A 473 7.12 19.66 -17.60
C GLY A 473 6.70 20.97 -18.28
N GLY A 474 5.41 21.23 -18.47
CA GLY A 474 4.91 22.56 -18.84
C GLY A 474 5.54 23.18 -20.10
N THR A 475 5.10 22.73 -21.28
CA THR A 475 5.23 23.41 -22.59
C THR A 475 6.58 23.99 -23.01
N ASN A 476 7.30 23.28 -23.89
CA ASN A 476 8.09 23.91 -24.96
C ASN A 476 8.19 23.00 -26.19
N ALA A 477 7.19 23.08 -27.08
CA ALA A 477 7.38 23.06 -28.54
C ALA A 477 6.02 22.89 -29.24
N GLY A 478 5.46 24.00 -29.72
CA GLY A 478 4.48 23.94 -30.81
C GLY A 478 5.12 23.43 -32.11
N PRO A 479 4.32 22.89 -33.04
CA PRO A 479 4.79 22.13 -34.19
C PRO A 479 5.49 23.02 -35.22
N ARG A 480 6.56 22.51 -35.85
CA ARG A 480 7.05 22.98 -37.15
C ARG A 480 7.00 21.86 -38.16
#